data_AF-B1T3F3-F1
#
_entry.id   AF-B1T3F3-F1
#
_cell.length_a   1.000
_cell.length_b   1.000
_cell.length_c   1.000
_cell.angle_alpha   90.00
_cell.angle_beta   90.00
_cell.angle_gamma   90.00
#
_symmetry.space_group_name_H-M   'P 1'
#
loop_
_entity.id
_entity.type
_entity.pdbx_description
1 polymer ?
#
loop_
_entity_poly.entity_id
_entity_poly.type
_entity_poly.pdbx_seq_one_letter_code
_entity_poly.pdbx_strand_id
1 'polypeptide(L)'
;MHLTNVSAISFDLDDTLWPFGPSVERAEASLHAWLLAHAPETARVLPTSQALNRLRDEYERLRPDLVGDYRALRIGSIRLALERANEDVTLTERAYDVFYSARNQVEFFDDALPALAWLSARFPLIAVTNGNADLRLTGGGEFFRDTLSARAFGFAKPEPEIFHAAAATLGVRAGNCSTSGTTTTSMSSAR
;
A
#
# COMPACT_ATOMS: atom_id res chain seq x y z
N MET A 1 21.01 -25.44 -1.40
CA MET A 1 19.80 -25.09 -2.17
C MET A 1 20.27 -24.25 -3.36
N HIS A 2 20.38 -24.84 -4.54
CA HIS A 2 20.79 -24.11 -5.74
C HIS A 2 19.55 -23.45 -6.34
N LEU A 3 19.51 -22.10 -6.36
CA LEU A 3 18.46 -21.30 -7.01
C LEU A 3 18.63 -21.34 -8.54
N THR A 4 18.72 -22.52 -9.15
CA THR A 4 19.17 -22.72 -10.53
C THR A 4 18.20 -22.24 -11.62
N ASN A 5 17.21 -21.40 -11.31
CA ASN A 5 16.34 -20.81 -12.33
C ASN A 5 15.68 -19.47 -11.98
N VAL A 6 16.17 -18.74 -10.96
CA VAL A 6 15.61 -17.41 -10.66
C VAL A 6 16.08 -16.42 -11.74
N SER A 7 15.13 -15.89 -12.49
CA SER A 7 15.36 -14.90 -13.56
C SER A 7 14.84 -13.51 -13.18
N ALA A 8 14.00 -13.41 -12.13
CA ALA A 8 13.43 -12.17 -11.62
C ALA A 8 13.00 -12.32 -10.16
N ILE A 9 12.83 -11.20 -9.47
CA ILE A 9 12.32 -11.19 -8.09
C ILE A 9 11.18 -10.18 -7.97
N SER A 10 10.05 -10.61 -7.43
CA SER A 10 8.96 -9.72 -7.02
C SER A 10 9.03 -9.45 -5.51
N PHE A 11 8.72 -8.22 -5.12
CA PHE A 11 8.76 -7.77 -3.73
C PHE A 11 7.41 -7.27 -3.26
N ASP A 12 6.99 -7.68 -2.08
CA ASP A 12 6.05 -6.89 -1.30
C ASP A 12 6.72 -5.61 -0.77
N LEU A 13 5.91 -4.65 -0.35
CA LEU A 13 6.35 -3.35 0.17
C LEU A 13 6.16 -3.27 1.68
N ASP A 14 4.90 -3.20 2.11
CA ASP A 14 4.54 -3.04 3.52
C ASP A 14 4.93 -4.28 4.34
N ASP A 15 5.52 -4.07 5.51
CA ASP A 15 6.10 -5.11 6.39
C ASP A 15 7.16 -5.99 5.70
N THR A 16 7.75 -5.51 4.60
CA THR A 16 8.87 -6.15 3.89
C THR A 16 10.03 -5.18 3.71
N LEU A 17 9.77 -3.97 3.21
CA LEU A 17 10.78 -2.92 3.04
C LEU A 17 10.77 -1.90 4.20
N TRP A 18 9.64 -1.77 4.88
CA TRP A 18 9.43 -0.87 6.02
C TRP A 18 8.29 -1.40 6.90
N PRO A 19 8.22 -1.00 8.19
CA PRO A 19 7.09 -1.36 9.04
C PRO A 19 5.83 -0.57 8.66
N PHE A 20 4.72 -1.26 8.41
CA PHE A 20 3.45 -0.67 8.01
C PHE A 20 2.82 0.18 9.11
N GLY A 21 2.77 -0.37 10.34
CA GLY A 21 2.07 0.23 11.48
C GLY A 21 2.47 1.69 11.75
N PRO A 22 3.76 1.99 12.00
CA PRO A 22 4.23 3.35 12.26
C PRO A 22 3.96 4.33 11.11
N SER A 23 4.02 3.86 9.86
CA SER A 23 3.70 4.70 8.69
C SER A 23 2.23 5.12 8.67
N VAL A 24 1.32 4.18 8.93
CA VAL A 24 -0.12 4.48 9.01
C VAL A 24 -0.45 5.37 10.20
N GLU A 25 0.14 5.12 11.37
CA GLU A 25 -0.10 5.95 12.57
C GLU A 25 0.26 7.42 12.33
N ARG A 26 1.41 7.69 11.69
CA ARG A 26 1.82 9.05 11.32
C ARG A 26 0.87 9.67 10.28
N ALA A 27 0.41 8.88 9.33
CA ALA A 27 -0.55 9.35 8.32
C ALA A 27 -1.90 9.73 8.93
N GLU A 28 -2.40 8.91 9.86
CA GLU A 28 -3.63 9.19 10.61
C GLU A 28 -3.49 10.41 11.51
N ALA A 29 -2.34 10.58 12.19
CA ALA A 29 -2.06 11.77 12.97
C ALA A 29 -2.05 13.05 12.11
N SER A 30 -1.42 12.98 10.92
CA SER A 30 -1.35 14.12 9.99
C SER A 30 -2.73 14.49 9.44
N LEU A 31 -3.53 13.50 9.05
CA LEU A 31 -4.92 13.69 8.63
C LEU A 31 -5.77 14.30 9.74
N HIS A 32 -5.66 13.76 10.96
CA HIS A 32 -6.41 14.24 12.12
C HIS A 32 -6.10 15.70 12.41
N ALA A 33 -4.81 16.07 12.49
CA ALA A 33 -4.39 17.44 12.71
C ALA A 33 -4.90 18.39 11.61
N TRP A 34 -4.87 17.96 10.35
CA TRP A 34 -5.38 18.76 9.24
C TRP A 34 -6.89 18.98 9.32
N LEU A 35 -7.67 17.93 9.63
CA LEU A 35 -9.12 18.03 9.81
C LEU A 35 -9.49 18.97 10.95
N LEU A 36 -8.79 18.90 12.08
CA LEU A 36 -9.02 19.82 13.21
C LEU A 36 -8.76 21.29 12.84
N ALA A 37 -7.80 21.55 11.95
CA ALA A 37 -7.48 22.91 11.51
C ALA A 37 -8.44 23.47 10.46
N HIS A 38 -9.05 22.62 9.61
CA HIS A 38 -9.85 23.05 8.46
C HIS A 38 -11.35 22.75 8.58
N ALA A 39 -11.73 21.85 9.49
CA ALA A 39 -13.09 21.40 9.78
C ALA A 39 -13.19 21.09 11.29
N PRO A 40 -13.10 22.11 12.17
CA PRO A 40 -12.93 21.94 13.61
C PRO A 40 -14.03 21.13 14.29
N GLU A 41 -15.26 21.11 13.77
CA GLU A 41 -16.36 20.32 14.34
C GLU A 41 -16.12 18.80 14.20
N THR A 42 -15.18 18.40 13.33
CA THR A 42 -14.73 17.00 13.25
C THR A 42 -14.12 16.51 14.56
N ALA A 43 -13.66 17.40 15.46
CA ALA A 43 -13.18 17.04 16.80
C ALA A 43 -14.20 16.21 17.60
N ARG A 44 -15.50 16.48 17.42
CA ARG A 44 -16.58 15.75 18.11
C ARG A 44 -16.76 14.33 17.57
N VAL A 45 -16.45 14.10 16.30
CA VAL A 45 -16.55 12.79 15.62
C VAL A 45 -15.24 12.01 15.77
N LEU A 46 -14.12 12.71 15.76
CA LEU A 46 -12.76 12.19 15.78
C LEU A 46 -11.99 12.78 16.97
N PRO A 47 -12.25 12.31 18.21
CA PRO A 47 -11.59 12.84 19.40
C PRO A 47 -10.09 12.51 19.44
N THR A 48 -9.66 11.46 18.73
CA THR A 48 -8.26 11.04 18.60
C THR A 48 -7.96 10.60 17.17
N SER A 49 -6.69 10.58 16.79
CA SER A 49 -6.26 10.04 15.49
C SER A 49 -6.68 8.58 15.30
N GLN A 50 -6.64 7.76 16.35
CA GLN A 50 -7.12 6.36 16.35
C GLN A 50 -8.62 6.22 16.04
N ALA A 51 -9.42 7.29 16.17
CA ALA A 51 -10.81 7.28 15.74
C ALA A 51 -10.96 7.20 14.21
N LEU A 52 -9.96 7.64 13.45
CA LEU A 52 -9.95 7.54 11.98
C LEU A 52 -9.94 6.09 11.51
N ASN A 53 -9.15 5.22 12.14
CA ASN A 53 -9.14 3.80 11.77
C ASN A 53 -10.49 3.14 12.08
N ARG A 54 -11.06 3.41 13.26
CA ARG A 54 -12.40 2.91 13.62
C ARG A 54 -13.50 3.37 12.66
N LEU A 55 -13.43 4.62 12.21
CA LEU A 55 -14.38 5.16 11.23
C LEU A 55 -14.19 4.54 9.84
N ARG A 56 -12.94 4.25 9.44
CA ARG A 56 -12.63 3.49 8.22
C ARG A 56 -13.23 2.09 8.29
N ASP A 57 -13.05 1.38 9.40
CA ASP A 57 -13.59 0.03 9.61
C ASP A 57 -15.13 0.02 9.62
N GLU A 58 -15.74 1.07 10.17
CA GLU A 58 -17.18 1.27 10.06
C GLU A 58 -17.61 1.48 8.60
N TYR A 59 -16.90 2.35 7.86
CA TYR A 59 -17.21 2.62 6.47
C TYR A 59 -17.05 1.36 5.59
N GLU A 60 -16.00 0.56 5.82
CA GLU A 60 -15.77 -0.71 5.12
C GLU A 60 -16.92 -1.69 5.34
N ARG A 61 -17.43 -1.83 6.58
CA ARG A 61 -18.60 -2.67 6.87
C ARG A 61 -19.87 -2.21 6.13
N LEU A 62 -20.01 -0.91 5.89
CA LEU A 62 -21.12 -0.34 5.12
C LEU A 62 -20.93 -0.48 3.60
N ARG A 63 -19.70 -0.71 3.14
CA ARG A 63 -19.30 -0.76 1.73
C ARG A 63 -18.44 -1.99 1.44
N PRO A 64 -19.01 -3.21 1.56
CA PRO A 64 -18.28 -4.45 1.27
C PRO A 64 -17.82 -4.54 -0.19
N ASP A 65 -18.43 -3.76 -1.09
CA ASP A 65 -18.02 -3.61 -2.49
C ASP A 65 -16.67 -2.89 -2.67
N LEU A 66 -16.18 -2.20 -1.64
CA LEU A 66 -14.91 -1.46 -1.65
C LEU A 66 -13.77 -2.22 -0.96
N VAL A 67 -13.97 -3.47 -0.55
CA VAL A 67 -12.92 -4.29 0.06
C VAL A 67 -11.69 -4.34 -0.87
N GLY A 68 -10.53 -4.00 -0.33
CA GLY A 68 -9.27 -3.92 -1.09
C GLY A 68 -9.04 -2.58 -1.83
N ASP A 69 -10.05 -1.72 -2.01
CA ASP A 69 -9.83 -0.35 -2.50
C ASP A 69 -9.55 0.61 -1.32
N TYR A 70 -8.34 0.54 -0.79
CA TYR A 70 -7.90 1.34 0.36
C TYR A 70 -8.00 2.86 0.13
N ARG A 71 -7.91 3.32 -1.12
CA ARG A 71 -8.12 4.74 -1.45
C ARG A 71 -9.60 5.09 -1.28
N ALA A 72 -10.50 4.33 -1.91
CA ALA A 72 -11.93 4.58 -1.85
C ALA A 72 -12.46 4.49 -0.41
N LEU A 73 -12.01 3.49 0.36
CA LEU A 73 -12.35 3.34 1.77
C LEU A 73 -11.92 4.55 2.60
N ARG A 74 -10.69 5.05 2.40
CA ARG A 74 -10.20 6.22 3.15
C ARG A 74 -10.96 7.49 2.77
N ILE A 75 -11.15 7.77 1.48
CA ILE A 75 -11.94 8.92 1.01
C ILE A 75 -13.36 8.88 1.57
N GLY A 76 -14.01 7.72 1.49
CA GLY A 76 -15.36 7.53 2.01
C GLY A 76 -15.44 7.76 3.53
N SER A 77 -14.46 7.26 4.29
CA SER A 77 -14.40 7.48 5.75
C SER A 77 -14.17 8.95 6.13
N ILE A 78 -13.34 9.69 5.38
CA ILE A 78 -13.12 11.12 5.59
C ILE A 78 -14.41 11.90 5.32
N ARG A 79 -15.06 11.60 4.19
CA ARG A 79 -16.34 12.21 3.84
C ARG A 79 -17.39 11.96 4.91
N LEU A 80 -17.49 10.72 5.40
CA LEU A 80 -18.40 10.35 6.48
C LEU A 80 -18.11 11.13 7.78
N ALA A 81 -16.84 11.39 8.10
CA ALA A 81 -16.46 12.21 9.26
C ALA A 81 -16.99 13.64 9.12
N LEU A 82 -16.77 14.26 7.95
CA LEU A 82 -17.22 15.62 7.64
C LEU A 82 -18.75 15.72 7.67
N GLU A 83 -19.46 14.75 7.07
CA GLU A 83 -20.93 14.69 7.10
C GLU A 83 -21.47 14.60 8.53
N ARG A 84 -20.89 13.73 9.38
CA ARG A 84 -21.30 13.58 10.80
C ARG A 84 -20.99 14.80 11.66
N ALA A 85 -19.96 15.55 11.28
CA ALA A 85 -19.57 16.80 11.92
C ALA A 85 -20.39 18.00 11.41
N ASN A 86 -21.19 17.82 10.35
CA ASN A 86 -21.86 18.91 9.63
C ASN A 86 -20.86 19.95 9.07
N GLU A 87 -19.74 19.45 8.55
CA GLU A 87 -18.64 20.22 7.97
C GLU A 87 -18.62 20.12 6.44
N ASP A 88 -17.81 20.97 5.78
CA ASP A 88 -17.71 21.02 4.32
C ASP A 88 -17.09 19.74 3.74
N VAL A 89 -17.93 18.90 3.12
CA VAL A 89 -17.52 17.65 2.45
C VAL A 89 -16.59 17.86 1.27
N THR A 90 -16.48 19.07 0.70
CA THR A 90 -15.54 19.36 -0.40
C THR A 90 -14.08 19.34 0.05
N LEU A 91 -13.83 19.31 1.37
CA LEU A 91 -12.50 19.13 1.95
C LEU A 91 -11.96 17.70 1.80
N THR A 92 -12.79 16.74 1.43
CA THR A 92 -12.46 15.30 1.43
C THR A 92 -11.19 14.97 0.64
N GLU A 93 -11.07 15.40 -0.61
CA GLU A 93 -9.91 15.06 -1.45
C GLU A 93 -8.62 15.71 -0.90
N ARG A 94 -8.69 16.96 -0.45
CA ARG A 94 -7.53 17.65 0.17
C ARG A 94 -7.08 16.96 1.45
N ALA A 95 -8.02 16.53 2.29
CA ALA A 95 -7.72 15.75 3.49
C ALA A 95 -7.08 14.39 3.12
N TYR A 96 -7.60 13.73 2.08
CA TYR A 96 -7.01 12.49 1.58
C TYR A 96 -5.57 12.70 1.08
N ASP A 97 -5.29 13.79 0.35
CA ASP A 97 -3.94 14.09 -0.13
C ASP A 97 -2.94 14.24 1.02
N VAL A 98 -3.35 14.85 2.15
CA VAL A 98 -2.54 14.96 3.36
C VAL A 98 -2.24 13.58 3.96
N PHE A 99 -3.27 12.74 4.10
CA PHE A 99 -3.11 11.36 4.55
C PHE A 99 -2.17 10.59 3.62
N TYR A 100 -2.40 10.68 2.31
CA TYR A 100 -1.69 9.93 1.29
C TYR A 100 -0.21 10.31 1.23
N SER A 101 0.09 11.61 1.27
CA SER A 101 1.45 12.12 1.35
C SER A 101 2.16 11.58 2.58
N ALA A 102 1.54 11.67 3.76
CA ALA A 102 2.14 11.19 5.00
C ALA A 102 2.29 9.65 5.02
N ARG A 103 1.35 8.91 4.45
CA ARG A 103 1.40 7.44 4.34
C ARG A 103 2.53 6.94 3.44
N ASN A 104 3.01 7.77 2.52
CA ASN A 104 4.17 7.47 1.70
C ASN A 104 5.48 7.97 2.32
N GLN A 105 5.46 8.65 3.46
CA GLN A 105 6.67 8.98 4.22
C GLN A 105 7.05 7.80 5.12
N VAL A 106 7.76 6.84 4.52
CA VAL A 106 8.18 5.59 5.16
C VAL A 106 9.62 5.67 5.65
N GLU A 107 9.94 4.80 6.60
CA GLU A 107 11.30 4.57 7.07
C GLU A 107 11.64 3.12 6.72
N PHE A 108 12.60 2.94 5.80
CA PHE A 108 13.04 1.62 5.38
C PHE A 108 13.71 0.87 6.54
N PHE A 109 13.63 -0.46 6.54
CA PHE A 109 14.54 -1.25 7.36
C PHE A 109 15.99 -0.96 6.93
N ASP A 110 16.91 -0.96 7.90
CA ASP A 110 18.32 -0.58 7.69
C ASP A 110 18.99 -1.39 6.57
N ASP A 111 18.57 -2.63 6.38
CA ASP A 111 19.08 -3.55 5.38
C ASP A 111 18.29 -3.56 4.06
N ALA A 112 17.12 -2.91 3.99
CA ALA A 112 16.25 -2.95 2.81
C ALA A 112 16.91 -2.30 1.59
N LEU A 113 17.37 -1.05 1.68
CA LEU A 113 17.99 -0.37 0.54
C LEU A 113 19.33 -1.02 0.12
N PRO A 114 20.24 -1.40 1.03
CA PRO A 114 21.43 -2.18 0.68
C PRO A 114 21.11 -3.51 -0.03
N ALA A 115 20.09 -4.24 0.45
CA ALA A 115 19.67 -5.49 -0.16
C ALA A 115 19.09 -5.27 -1.56
N LEU A 116 18.22 -4.27 -1.73
CA LEU A 116 17.65 -3.91 -3.03
C LEU A 116 18.73 -3.52 -4.04
N ALA A 117 19.73 -2.74 -3.62
CA ALA A 117 20.86 -2.38 -4.47
C ALA A 117 21.68 -3.61 -4.90
N TRP A 118 21.92 -4.55 -3.99
CA TRP A 118 22.62 -5.78 -4.31
C TRP A 118 21.82 -6.68 -5.26
N LEU A 119 20.50 -6.78 -5.05
CA LEU A 119 19.62 -7.63 -5.85
C LEU A 119 19.36 -7.06 -7.24
N SER A 120 19.11 -5.76 -7.36
CA SER A 120 18.80 -5.11 -8.64
C SER A 120 19.97 -5.13 -9.63
N ALA A 121 21.21 -5.21 -9.10
CA ALA A 121 22.40 -5.42 -9.91
C ALA A 121 22.50 -6.83 -10.53
N ARG A 122 21.68 -7.78 -10.09
CA ARG A 122 21.74 -9.21 -10.48
C ARG A 122 20.45 -9.72 -11.12
N PHE A 123 19.31 -9.19 -10.67
CA PHE A 123 17.99 -9.61 -11.11
C PHE A 123 17.11 -8.39 -11.40
N PRO A 124 16.24 -8.44 -12.42
CA PRO A 124 15.17 -7.47 -12.54
C PRO A 124 14.22 -7.63 -11.33
N LEU A 125 13.94 -6.50 -10.66
CA LEU A 125 13.03 -6.44 -9.53
C LEU A 125 11.70 -5.80 -9.94
N ILE A 126 10.60 -6.29 -9.39
CA ILE A 126 9.27 -5.70 -9.54
C ILE A 126 8.56 -5.63 -8.18
N ALA A 127 7.93 -4.50 -7.87
CA ALA A 127 7.13 -4.39 -6.66
C ALA A 127 5.69 -4.88 -6.93
N VAL A 128 5.11 -5.62 -5.99
CA VAL A 128 3.74 -6.15 -6.05
C VAL A 128 3.03 -5.85 -4.73
N THR A 129 2.10 -4.91 -4.75
CA THR A 129 1.41 -4.41 -3.55
C THR A 129 -0.11 -4.50 -3.66
N ASN A 130 -0.77 -4.91 -2.57
CA ASN A 130 -2.22 -4.75 -2.43
C ASN A 130 -2.59 -3.33 -1.99
N GLY A 131 -1.65 -2.64 -1.33
CA GLY A 131 -1.84 -1.32 -0.76
C GLY A 131 -1.79 -0.20 -1.80
N ASN A 132 -1.67 1.03 -1.30
CA ASN A 132 -1.60 2.24 -2.11
C ASN A 132 -0.23 2.94 -2.02
N ALA A 133 0.78 2.29 -1.44
CA ALA A 133 2.14 2.80 -1.41
C ALA A 133 2.67 3.03 -2.84
N ASP A 134 3.30 4.18 -3.06
CA ASP A 134 3.91 4.57 -4.33
C ASP A 134 5.42 4.74 -4.15
N LEU A 135 6.20 3.88 -4.81
CA LEU A 135 7.66 3.88 -4.74
C LEU A 135 8.31 5.18 -5.22
N ARG A 136 7.61 5.98 -6.01
CA ARG A 136 8.08 7.33 -6.39
C ARG A 136 8.02 8.31 -5.22
N LEU A 137 7.09 8.11 -4.29
CA LEU A 137 6.89 8.96 -3.12
C LEU A 137 7.67 8.44 -1.90
N THR A 138 7.74 7.13 -1.72
CA THR A 138 8.50 6.51 -0.62
C THR A 138 10.01 6.56 -0.83
N GLY A 139 10.46 6.63 -2.09
CA GLY A 139 11.86 6.37 -2.47
C GLY A 139 12.12 4.89 -2.73
N GLY A 140 13.31 4.57 -3.26
CA GLY A 140 13.70 3.20 -3.61
C GLY A 140 13.15 2.70 -4.94
N GLY A 141 12.34 3.50 -5.64
CA GLY A 141 11.81 3.16 -6.96
C GLY A 141 12.89 2.89 -8.01
N GLU A 142 14.09 3.44 -7.85
CA GLU A 142 15.23 3.21 -8.76
C GLU A 142 15.71 1.75 -8.81
N PHE A 143 15.39 0.93 -7.81
CA PHE A 143 15.75 -0.48 -7.78
C PHE A 143 14.77 -1.37 -8.55
N PHE A 144 13.58 -0.85 -8.87
CA PHE A 144 12.50 -1.61 -9.49
C PHE A 144 12.33 -1.23 -10.96
N ARG A 145 12.08 -2.25 -11.80
CA ARG A 145 11.73 -2.06 -13.21
C ARG A 145 10.32 -1.53 -13.36
N ASP A 146 9.42 -2.00 -12.49
CA ASP A 146 8.01 -1.64 -12.50
C ASP A 146 7.38 -1.89 -11.11
N THR A 147 6.14 -1.44 -10.94
CA THR A 147 5.30 -1.69 -9.76
C THR A 147 3.90 -2.09 -10.21
N LEU A 148 3.41 -3.21 -9.69
CA LEU A 148 2.03 -3.66 -9.87
C LEU A 148 1.26 -3.47 -8.57
N SER A 149 0.16 -2.73 -8.66
CA SER A 149 -0.81 -2.61 -7.57
C SER A 149 -2.06 -3.42 -7.89
N ALA A 150 -2.67 -4.02 -6.85
CA ALA A 150 -3.91 -4.78 -6.99
C ALA A 150 -5.02 -3.94 -7.65
N ARG A 151 -5.10 -2.65 -7.32
CA ARG A 151 -6.07 -1.71 -7.90
C ARG A 151 -5.87 -1.50 -9.40
N ALA A 152 -4.64 -1.38 -9.86
CA ALA A 152 -4.36 -1.18 -11.29
C ALA A 152 -4.58 -2.44 -12.12
N PHE A 153 -4.33 -3.61 -11.52
CA PHE A 153 -4.39 -4.89 -12.23
C PHE A 153 -5.73 -5.63 -12.10
N GLY A 154 -6.48 -5.40 -11.02
CA GLY A 154 -7.78 -6.03 -10.75
C GLY A 154 -7.72 -7.36 -9.99
N PHE A 155 -6.51 -7.88 -9.73
CA PHE A 155 -6.27 -9.03 -8.86
C PHE A 155 -5.32 -8.63 -7.74
N ALA A 156 -5.52 -9.16 -6.55
CA ALA A 156 -4.67 -8.92 -5.39
C ALA A 156 -3.67 -10.07 -5.19
N LYS A 157 -2.86 -9.97 -4.15
CA LYS A 157 -2.24 -11.13 -3.51
C LYS A 157 -3.27 -11.72 -2.54
N PRO A 158 -3.37 -13.07 -2.42
CA PRO A 158 -2.43 -14.07 -2.92
C PRO A 158 -2.79 -14.68 -4.29
N GLU A 159 -3.69 -14.08 -5.06
CA GLU A 159 -4.15 -14.60 -6.35
C GLU A 159 -2.96 -14.78 -7.34
N PRO A 160 -2.83 -15.93 -8.03
CA PRO A 160 -1.68 -16.20 -8.91
C PRO A 160 -1.58 -15.23 -10.09
N GLU A 161 -2.70 -14.65 -10.52
CA GLU A 161 -2.79 -13.73 -11.66
C GLU A 161 -1.88 -12.51 -11.50
N ILE A 162 -1.80 -11.91 -10.31
CA ILE A 162 -0.96 -10.72 -10.08
C ILE A 162 0.53 -11.06 -10.23
N PHE A 163 0.94 -12.28 -9.83
CA PHE A 163 2.32 -12.72 -9.97
C PHE A 163 2.67 -13.17 -11.39
N HIS A 164 1.70 -13.77 -12.11
CA HIS A 164 1.85 -14.04 -13.53
C HIS A 164 2.01 -12.76 -14.34
N ALA A 165 1.25 -11.72 -14.01
CA ALA A 165 1.41 -10.40 -14.58
C ALA A 165 2.78 -9.80 -14.26
N ALA A 166 3.24 -9.91 -13.01
CA ALA A 166 4.57 -9.45 -12.62
C ALA A 166 5.69 -10.10 -13.44
N ALA A 167 5.61 -11.43 -13.63
CA ALA A 167 6.55 -12.16 -14.46
C ALA A 167 6.48 -11.73 -15.94
N ALA A 168 5.27 -11.53 -16.47
CA ALA A 168 5.05 -11.07 -17.84
C ALA A 168 5.61 -9.67 -18.09
N THR A 169 5.43 -8.73 -17.15
CA THR A 169 6.00 -7.38 -17.19
C THR A 169 7.53 -7.42 -17.26
N LEU A 170 8.16 -8.38 -16.58
CA LEU A 170 9.60 -8.58 -16.62
C LEU A 170 10.09 -9.46 -17.79
N GLY A 171 9.18 -9.96 -18.64
CA GLY A 171 9.51 -10.83 -19.77
C GLY A 171 10.05 -12.20 -19.38
N VAL A 172 9.72 -12.70 -18.18
CA VAL A 172 10.16 -14.01 -17.67
C VAL A 172 8.99 -14.98 -17.51
N ARG A 173 9.28 -16.28 -17.46
CA ARG A 173 8.27 -17.30 -17.09
C ARG A 173 7.94 -17.17 -15.61
N ALA A 174 6.67 -17.35 -15.24
CA ALA A 174 6.23 -17.23 -13.85
C ALA A 174 7.01 -18.13 -12.86
N GLY A 175 7.30 -19.38 -13.24
CA GLY A 175 8.10 -20.30 -12.42
C GLY A 175 9.57 -19.87 -12.21
N ASN A 176 10.03 -18.85 -12.91
CA ASN A 176 11.37 -18.26 -12.78
C ASN A 176 11.36 -16.90 -12.05
N CYS A 177 10.18 -16.41 -11.63
CA CYS A 177 10.04 -15.20 -10.82
C CYS A 177 9.84 -15.59 -9.36
N SER A 178 10.79 -15.23 -8.49
CA SER A 178 10.71 -15.53 -7.06
C SER A 178 9.99 -14.41 -6.32
N THR A 179 9.07 -14.72 -5.40
CA THR A 179 8.39 -13.73 -4.55
C THR A 179 9.08 -13.60 -3.20
N SER A 180 9.39 -12.37 -2.79
CA SER A 180 9.89 -12.01 -1.47
C SER A 180 8.87 -11.14 -0.75
N GLY A 181 8.47 -11.54 0.47
CA GLY A 181 7.51 -10.83 1.30
C GLY A 181 6.85 -11.72 2.34
N THR A 182 6.09 -11.14 3.24
CA THR A 182 5.39 -11.84 4.34
C THR A 182 4.16 -12.62 3.87
N THR A 183 3.67 -12.36 2.65
CA THR A 183 2.59 -13.15 2.04
C THR A 183 3.17 -14.38 1.33
N THR A 184 3.15 -15.53 2.01
CA THR A 184 3.61 -16.81 1.45
C THR A 184 2.72 -17.27 0.29
N THR A 185 3.11 -16.96 -0.94
CA THR A 185 2.56 -17.65 -2.13
C THR A 185 3.59 -18.67 -2.58
N SER A 186 3.43 -19.93 -2.18
CA SER A 186 4.13 -21.02 -2.86
C SER A 186 3.50 -21.17 -4.24
N MET A 187 4.22 -20.78 -5.28
CA MET A 187 3.87 -21.19 -6.65
C MET A 187 4.13 -22.69 -6.78
N SER A 188 3.17 -23.51 -6.34
CA SER A 188 3.12 -24.91 -6.74
C SER A 188 2.61 -24.96 -8.17
N SER A 189 3.48 -25.35 -9.10
CA SER A 189 3.08 -25.64 -10.48
C SER A 189 2.05 -26.77 -10.48
N ALA A 190 0.81 -26.48 -10.84
CA ALA A 190 -0.10 -27.52 -11.30
C ALA A 190 0.41 -28.02 -12.66
N ARG A 191 0.62 -29.34 -12.71
CA ARG A 191 1.01 -30.11 -13.91
C ARG A 191 -0.10 -30.09 -14.97
#